data_AF-A0A6C0AUH2-F1
#
_entry.id   AF-A0A6C0AUH2-F1
#
_cell.length_a   1.000
_cell.length_b   1.000
_cell.length_c   1.000
_cell.angle_alpha   90.00
_cell.angle_beta   90.00
_cell.angle_gamma   90.00
#
_symmetry.space_group_name_H-M   'P 1'
#
loop_
_entity.id
_entity.type
_entity.pdbx_description
1 polymer ?
#
loop_
_entity_poly.entity_id
_entity_poly.type
_entity_poly.pdbx_seq_one_letter_code
_entity_poly.pdbx_strand_id
1 'polypeptide(L)'
;MDIGYLEIVLGPMFSGKTTKLIETFYELNKSGLTIKVINYSLDKRYDENNLSTHDQWKIPCEFHSTLGGLDTTDVDIILVNEAQFFPDLKKTVLHWVEKEHKDVRLYGLDGDYKRNKFGEMLDLIPYSNTVQKLNAMCKHCSLPAIYSHRVSDEKGQVVIGSSNYVPLCRRCYNERVFPKVVNSVMDFGNNQIIDYDNNDDS
;
A
#
# COMPACT_ATOMS: atom_id res chain seq x y z
N MET A 1 -10.79 11.99 23.27
CA MET A 1 -12.14 11.61 22.77
C MET A 1 -12.73 10.59 23.75
N ASP A 2 -14.05 10.57 23.97
CA ASP A 2 -14.70 9.59 24.86
C ASP A 2 -14.94 8.21 24.21
N ILE A 3 -14.70 8.10 22.89
CA ILE A 3 -14.80 6.85 22.13
C ILE A 3 -13.63 6.75 21.15
N GLY A 4 -13.06 5.55 21.01
CA GLY A 4 -12.06 5.28 19.98
C GLY A 4 -12.69 5.18 18.59
N TYR A 5 -11.87 5.37 17.56
CA TYR A 5 -12.28 5.25 16.16
C TYR A 5 -11.24 4.44 15.38
N LEU A 6 -11.69 3.57 14.50
CA LEU A 6 -10.84 2.76 13.63
C LEU A 6 -11.28 2.85 12.17
N GLU A 7 -10.42 3.40 11.32
CA GLU A 7 -10.58 3.44 9.87
C GLU A 7 -9.51 2.60 9.17
N ILE A 8 -9.91 1.85 8.14
CA ILE A 8 -9.01 1.02 7.34
C ILE A 8 -9.09 1.45 5.88
N VAL A 9 -8.00 1.96 5.34
CA VAL A 9 -7.81 2.25 3.91
C VAL A 9 -6.86 1.21 3.32
N LEU A 10 -7.42 0.30 2.51
CA LEU A 10 -6.67 -0.81 1.92
C LEU A 10 -6.72 -0.80 0.39
N GLY A 11 -5.85 -1.58 -0.25
CA GLY A 11 -5.83 -1.74 -1.71
C GLY A 11 -4.46 -2.18 -2.22
N PRO A 12 -4.33 -2.48 -3.52
CA PRO A 12 -3.08 -2.95 -4.10
C PRO A 12 -2.00 -1.86 -4.09
N MET A 13 -0.76 -2.21 -4.42
CA MET A 13 0.27 -1.21 -4.69
C MET A 13 -0.21 -0.24 -5.77
N PHE A 14 0.28 1.00 -5.73
CA PHE A 14 -0.07 2.09 -6.66
C PHE A 14 -1.53 2.59 -6.59
N SER A 15 -2.30 2.19 -5.56
CA SER A 15 -3.68 2.67 -5.36
C SER A 15 -3.78 4.02 -4.63
N GLY A 16 -2.66 4.71 -4.37
CA GLY A 16 -2.65 6.02 -3.71
C GLY A 16 -2.85 6.04 -2.19
N LYS A 17 -2.63 4.91 -1.49
CA LYS A 17 -2.83 4.83 -0.01
C LYS A 17 -2.01 5.87 0.77
N THR A 18 -0.71 5.99 0.48
CA THR A 18 0.16 6.98 1.15
C THR A 18 -0.29 8.42 0.82
N THR A 19 -0.73 8.67 -0.41
CA THR A 19 -1.32 9.96 -0.78
C THR A 19 -2.56 10.25 0.05
N LYS A 20 -3.46 9.27 0.19
CA LYS A 20 -4.66 9.42 1.02
C LYS A 20 -4.33 9.67 2.49
N LEU A 21 -3.32 8.99 3.04
CA LEU A 21 -2.82 9.25 4.39
C LEU A 21 -2.39 10.71 4.55
N ILE A 22 -1.61 11.23 3.60
CA ILE A 22 -1.12 12.61 3.63
C ILE A 22 -2.28 13.60 3.53
N GLU A 23 -3.24 13.38 2.63
CA GLU A 23 -4.46 14.18 2.54
C GLU A 23 -5.22 14.18 3.88
N THR A 24 -5.42 13.00 4.48
CA THR A 24 -6.07 12.85 5.77
C THR A 24 -5.31 13.55 6.90
N PHE A 25 -3.97 13.52 6.90
CA PHE A 25 -3.16 14.30 7.83
C PHE A 25 -3.49 15.80 7.75
N TYR A 26 -3.46 16.38 6.54
CA TYR A 26 -3.74 17.81 6.38
C TYR A 26 -5.19 18.20 6.67
N GLU A 27 -6.15 17.30 6.42
CA GLU A 27 -7.54 17.48 6.80
C GLU A 27 -7.71 17.53 8.32
N LEU A 28 -7.11 16.57 9.03
CA LEU A 28 -7.25 16.45 10.49
C LEU A 28 -6.40 17.46 11.25
N ASN A 29 -5.23 17.85 10.73
CA ASN A 29 -4.33 18.81 11.39
C ASN A 29 -4.97 20.21 11.56
N LYS A 30 -6.06 20.50 10.83
CA LYS A 30 -6.86 21.73 11.00
C LYS A 30 -7.67 21.75 12.30
N SER A 31 -7.86 20.61 12.96
CA SER A 31 -8.66 20.48 14.18
C SER A 31 -7.92 20.88 15.46
N GLY A 32 -6.60 21.06 15.39
CA GLY A 32 -5.75 21.30 16.58
C GLY A 32 -5.45 20.06 17.41
N LEU A 33 -5.88 18.87 16.97
CA LEU A 33 -5.57 17.59 17.59
C LEU A 33 -4.13 17.14 17.29
N THR A 34 -3.52 16.43 18.23
CA THR A 34 -2.16 15.91 18.06
C THR A 34 -2.16 14.64 17.21
N ILE A 35 -1.43 14.67 16.11
CA ILE A 35 -1.36 13.56 15.15
C ILE A 35 0.03 12.91 15.20
N LYS A 36 0.07 11.60 15.42
CA LYS A 36 1.26 10.77 15.24
C LYS A 36 1.15 9.97 13.94
N VAL A 37 2.17 10.07 13.09
CA VAL A 37 2.26 9.31 11.84
C VAL A 37 3.37 8.29 11.97
N ILE A 38 3.06 7.03 11.69
CA ILE A 38 3.96 5.89 11.85
C ILE A 38 4.11 5.20 10.50
N ASN A 39 5.35 4.92 10.10
CA ASN A 39 5.67 4.11 8.93
C ASN A 39 6.51 2.89 9.33
N TYR A 40 6.43 1.82 8.54
CA TYR A 40 7.26 0.64 8.78
C TYR A 40 8.73 0.93 8.45
N SER A 41 9.62 0.62 9.39
CA SER A 41 11.06 0.95 9.33
C SER A 41 11.81 0.38 8.12
N LEU A 42 11.40 -0.77 7.59
CA LEU A 42 12.06 -1.37 6.43
C LEU A 42 11.50 -0.84 5.10
N ASP A 43 10.49 0.03 5.12
CA ASP A 43 10.04 0.71 3.91
C ASP A 43 10.98 1.86 3.53
N LYS A 44 12.01 1.51 2.76
CA LYS A 44 13.06 2.43 2.29
C LYS A 44 12.67 3.29 1.08
N ARG A 45 11.37 3.37 0.74
CA ARG A 45 10.90 4.21 -0.37
C ARG A 45 10.87 5.70 -0.03
N TYR A 46 11.01 6.04 1.24
CA TYR A 46 10.90 7.39 1.78
C TYR A 46 12.17 7.78 2.56
N ASP A 47 12.33 9.09 2.78
CA ASP A 47 13.39 9.68 3.60
C ASP A 47 13.20 9.28 5.08
N GLU A 48 14.28 9.13 5.85
CA GLU A 48 14.29 8.53 7.20
C GLU A 48 13.37 9.24 8.22
N ASN A 49 12.94 10.47 7.93
CA ASN A 49 12.13 11.30 8.83
C ASN A 49 10.81 11.81 8.24
N ASN A 50 10.52 11.55 6.95
CA ASN A 50 9.36 12.14 6.29
C ASN A 50 8.69 11.16 5.32
N LEU A 51 7.36 11.11 5.35
CA LEU A 51 6.58 10.59 4.23
C LEU A 51 6.45 11.69 3.18
N SER A 52 6.89 11.39 1.96
CA SER A 52 6.81 12.31 0.82
C SER A 52 6.06 11.67 -0.34
N THR A 53 5.09 12.39 -0.92
CA THR A 53 4.57 12.05 -2.25
C THR A 53 5.53 12.51 -3.34
N HIS A 54 5.35 11.97 -4.55
CA HIS A 54 6.00 12.48 -5.78
C HIS A 54 5.76 13.99 -5.98
N ASP A 55 4.71 14.55 -5.37
CA ASP A 55 4.30 15.95 -5.47
C ASP A 55 4.89 16.84 -4.35
N GLN A 56 5.93 16.38 -3.64
CA GLN A 56 6.71 17.12 -2.62
C GLN A 56 6.00 17.48 -1.30
N TRP A 57 4.82 16.94 -1.02
CA TRP A 57 4.16 17.12 0.28
C TRP A 57 4.90 16.28 1.33
N LYS A 58 5.41 16.91 2.40
CA LYS A 58 6.13 16.23 3.49
C LYS A 58 5.38 16.38 4.80
N ILE A 59 5.15 15.28 5.49
CA ILE A 59 4.58 15.25 6.84
C ILE A 59 5.57 14.57 7.80
N PRO A 60 5.65 15.02 9.08
CA PRO A 60 6.46 14.35 10.09
C PRO A 60 6.06 12.88 10.23
N CYS A 61 7.02 11.96 10.30
CA CYS A 61 6.76 10.53 10.39
C CYS A 61 7.81 9.82 11.26
N GLU A 62 7.35 8.93 12.14
CA GLU A 62 8.22 8.02 12.89
C GLU A 62 8.34 6.67 12.18
N PHE A 63 9.50 6.04 12.24
CA PHE A 63 9.76 4.74 11.59
C PHE A 63 9.99 3.65 12.64
N HIS A 64 9.16 2.61 12.62
CA HIS A 64 9.19 1.54 13.63
C HIS A 64 9.05 0.15 12.99
N SER A 65 9.56 -0.88 13.64
CA SER A 65 9.37 -2.28 13.23
C SER A 65 8.18 -2.96 13.93
N THR A 66 7.77 -2.41 15.08
CA THR A 66 6.63 -2.85 15.90
C THR A 66 5.88 -1.63 16.43
N LEU A 67 4.59 -1.77 16.74
CA LEU A 67 3.78 -0.67 17.29
C LEU A 67 3.74 -0.67 18.83
N GLY A 68 3.97 -1.82 19.45
CA GLY A 68 3.90 -1.99 20.89
C GLY A 68 4.98 -1.19 21.61
N GLY A 69 4.59 -0.51 22.69
CA GLY A 69 5.50 0.29 23.52
C GLY A 69 5.72 1.72 23.03
N LEU A 70 5.09 2.13 21.93
CA LEU A 70 5.08 3.53 21.53
C LEU A 70 4.25 4.37 22.50
N ASP A 71 4.80 5.50 22.92
CA ASP A 71 4.09 6.47 23.76
C ASP A 71 3.03 7.21 22.91
N THR A 72 1.79 7.13 23.38
CA THR A 72 0.59 7.71 22.79
C THR A 72 -0.15 8.61 23.78
N THR A 73 0.46 8.96 24.92
CA THR A 73 -0.19 9.71 26.02
C THR A 73 -0.84 11.00 25.52
N ASP A 74 -0.08 11.85 24.82
CA ASP A 74 -0.54 13.15 24.29
C ASP A 74 -0.98 13.11 22.82
N VAL A 75 -1.21 11.92 22.27
CA VAL A 75 -1.61 11.72 20.87
C VAL A 75 -3.13 11.53 20.80
N ASP A 76 -3.81 12.25 19.92
CA ASP A 76 -5.25 12.07 19.68
C ASP A 76 -5.50 11.12 18.50
N ILE A 77 -4.71 11.27 17.43
CA ILE A 77 -4.87 10.57 16.16
C ILE A 77 -3.58 9.83 15.80
N ILE A 78 -3.70 8.58 15.39
CA ILE A 78 -2.59 7.73 14.95
C ILE A 78 -2.83 7.28 13.50
N LEU A 79 -1.95 7.71 12.59
CA LEU A 79 -1.96 7.29 11.19
C LEU A 79 -0.85 6.26 10.96
N VAL A 80 -1.21 5.04 10.60
CA VAL A 80 -0.25 3.94 10.38
C VAL A 80 -0.14 3.62 8.90
N ASN A 81 1.00 3.95 8.30
CA ASN A 81 1.34 3.60 6.92
C ASN A 81 1.97 2.20 6.84
N GLU A 82 1.75 1.54 5.70
CA GLU A 82 2.24 0.17 5.44
C GLU A 82 1.89 -0.82 6.55
N ALA A 83 0.68 -0.67 7.11
CA ALA A 83 0.23 -1.33 8.32
C ALA A 83 0.34 -2.86 8.27
N GLN A 84 0.26 -3.49 7.10
CA GLN A 84 0.36 -4.94 6.93
C GLN A 84 1.70 -5.54 7.37
N PHE A 85 2.76 -4.73 7.53
CA PHE A 85 4.07 -5.22 7.94
C PHE A 85 4.26 -5.31 9.46
N PHE A 86 3.40 -4.68 10.26
CA PHE A 86 3.54 -4.71 11.72
C PHE A 86 3.04 -6.06 12.26
N PRO A 87 3.90 -6.85 12.91
CA PRO A 87 3.55 -8.20 13.39
C PRO A 87 2.63 -8.17 14.62
N ASP A 88 2.51 -7.02 15.27
CA ASP A 88 1.71 -6.77 16.47
C ASP A 88 0.55 -5.80 16.22
N LEU A 89 0.21 -5.57 14.94
CA LEU A 89 -0.79 -4.60 14.51
C LEU A 89 -2.12 -4.75 15.25
N LYS A 90 -2.72 -5.94 15.22
CA LYS A 90 -4.07 -6.16 15.77
C LYS A 90 -4.11 -5.88 17.26
N LYS A 91 -3.17 -6.46 18.02
CA LYS A 91 -3.11 -6.30 19.47
C LYS A 91 -2.97 -4.83 19.85
N THR A 92 -2.05 -4.12 19.20
CA THR A 92 -1.73 -2.74 19.54
C THR A 92 -2.83 -1.77 19.11
N VAL A 93 -3.40 -1.94 17.92
CA VAL A 93 -4.52 -1.11 17.44
C VAL A 93 -5.74 -1.26 18.35
N LEU A 94 -6.10 -2.49 18.74
CA LEU A 94 -7.21 -2.70 19.66
C LEU A 94 -6.96 -2.07 21.03
N HIS A 95 -5.70 -2.03 21.50
CA HIS A 95 -5.38 -1.32 22.73
C HIS A 95 -5.61 0.19 22.59
N TRP A 96 -5.07 0.81 21.55
CA TRP A 96 -5.24 2.25 21.30
C TRP A 96 -6.71 2.65 21.13
N VAL A 97 -7.50 1.86 20.40
CA VAL A 97 -8.91 2.17 20.14
C VAL A 97 -9.79 1.90 21.38
N GLU A 98 -9.67 0.71 21.98
CA GLU A 98 -10.62 0.25 23.00
C GLU A 98 -10.24 0.65 24.43
N LYS A 99 -8.96 0.95 24.69
CA LYS A 99 -8.44 1.27 26.03
C LYS A 99 -7.97 2.70 26.17
N GLU A 100 -7.41 3.27 25.10
CA GLU A 100 -6.92 4.65 25.11
C GLU A 100 -7.81 5.63 24.33
N HIS A 101 -8.86 5.12 23.68
CA HIS A 101 -9.85 5.91 22.94
C HIS A 101 -9.24 6.84 21.88
N LYS A 102 -8.22 6.35 21.16
CA LYS A 102 -7.56 7.05 20.05
C LYS A 102 -8.36 6.92 18.74
N ASP A 103 -8.22 7.90 17.85
CA ASP A 103 -8.58 7.77 16.43
C ASP A 103 -7.40 7.11 15.70
N VAL A 104 -7.57 5.87 15.26
CA VAL A 104 -6.53 5.08 14.58
C VAL A 104 -6.95 4.84 13.14
N ARG A 105 -6.06 5.18 12.19
CA ARG A 105 -6.30 5.00 10.75
C ARG A 105 -5.19 4.22 10.10
N LEU A 106 -5.54 3.12 9.45
CA LEU A 106 -4.59 2.16 8.89
C LEU A 106 -4.56 2.25 7.37
N TYR A 107 -3.36 2.31 6.81
CA TYR A 107 -3.12 2.36 5.38
C TYR A 107 -2.23 1.18 5.00
N GLY A 108 -2.74 0.25 4.20
CA GLY A 108 -1.96 -0.96 3.90
C GLY A 108 -2.49 -1.82 2.77
N LEU A 109 -1.75 -2.88 2.45
CA LEU A 109 -2.17 -3.89 1.49
C LEU A 109 -3.19 -4.83 2.14
N ASP A 110 -4.22 -5.21 1.37
CA ASP A 110 -5.18 -6.25 1.78
C ASP A 110 -4.67 -7.67 1.47
N GLY A 111 -3.84 -7.81 0.43
CA GLY A 111 -3.25 -9.09 0.06
C GLY A 111 -1.83 -8.98 -0.47
N ASP A 112 -1.10 -10.09 -0.34
CA ASP A 112 0.22 -10.25 -0.95
C ASP A 112 0.12 -10.49 -2.47
N TYR A 113 1.27 -10.68 -3.12
CA TYR A 113 1.33 -10.89 -4.57
C TYR A 113 0.61 -12.15 -5.07
N LYS A 114 0.31 -13.10 -4.17
CA LYS A 114 -0.46 -14.32 -4.43
C LYS A 114 -1.93 -14.17 -4.06
N ARG A 115 -2.34 -12.99 -3.58
CA ARG A 115 -3.68 -12.68 -3.06
C ARG A 115 -4.01 -13.37 -1.74
N ASN A 116 -3.01 -13.82 -0.99
CA ASN A 116 -3.22 -14.28 0.38
C ASN A 116 -3.35 -13.07 1.31
N LYS A 117 -3.99 -13.26 2.46
CA LYS A 117 -4.01 -12.25 3.54
C LYS A 117 -2.58 -11.75 3.81
N PHE A 118 -2.40 -10.43 3.87
CA PHE A 118 -1.14 -9.81 4.26
C PHE A 118 -1.24 -9.27 5.68
N GLY A 119 -0.46 -9.86 6.60
CA GLY A 119 -0.41 -9.43 8.00
C GLY A 119 -1.77 -9.55 8.67
N GLU A 120 -2.05 -8.62 9.57
CA GLU A 120 -3.26 -8.62 10.40
C GLU A 120 -4.30 -7.56 9.99
N MET A 121 -4.07 -6.85 8.87
CA MET A 121 -4.96 -5.78 8.38
C MET A 121 -6.42 -6.24 8.25
N LEU A 122 -6.64 -7.40 7.63
CA LEU A 122 -7.99 -7.94 7.44
C LEU A 122 -8.64 -8.43 8.73
N ASP A 123 -7.83 -8.76 9.74
CA ASP A 123 -8.34 -9.25 11.03
C ASP A 123 -8.92 -8.13 11.89
N LEU A 124 -8.71 -6.86 11.50
CA LEU A 124 -9.23 -5.66 12.14
C LEU A 124 -10.55 -5.15 11.53
N ILE A 125 -10.96 -5.66 10.37
CA ILE A 125 -12.22 -5.26 9.70
C ILE A 125 -13.45 -5.36 10.64
N PRO A 126 -13.64 -6.44 11.42
CA PRO A 126 -14.80 -6.56 12.32
C PRO A 126 -14.86 -5.51 13.44
N TYR A 127 -13.75 -4.84 13.72
CA TYR A 127 -13.61 -3.82 14.77
C TYR A 127 -13.62 -2.40 14.20
N SER A 128 -13.53 -2.25 12.88
CA SER A 128 -13.42 -0.95 12.23
C SER A 128 -14.77 -0.26 12.09
N ASN A 129 -14.77 1.06 12.26
CA ASN A 129 -15.89 1.92 11.94
C ASN A 129 -16.08 2.04 10.43
N THR A 130 -14.98 2.10 9.68
CA THR A 130 -14.99 2.24 8.22
C THR A 130 -13.90 1.41 7.55
N VAL A 131 -14.22 0.88 6.37
CA VAL A 131 -13.26 0.22 5.48
C VAL A 131 -13.42 0.75 4.07
N GLN A 132 -12.34 1.28 3.50
CA GLN A 132 -12.28 1.73 2.12
C GLN A 132 -11.27 0.89 1.34
N LYS A 133 -11.70 0.32 0.21
CA LYS A 133 -10.80 -0.33 -0.76
C LYS A 133 -10.52 0.58 -1.94
N LEU A 134 -9.30 1.12 -1.97
CA LEU A 134 -8.79 1.88 -3.11
C LEU A 134 -8.42 0.94 -4.26
N ASN A 135 -8.62 1.41 -5.48
CA ASN A 135 -8.19 0.72 -6.69
C ASN A 135 -6.99 1.46 -7.28
N ALA A 136 -6.07 0.72 -7.87
CA ALA A 136 -5.07 1.30 -8.76
C ALA A 136 -5.61 1.32 -10.20
N MET A 137 -4.84 1.86 -11.15
CA MET A 137 -5.11 1.70 -12.58
C MET A 137 -4.36 0.48 -13.11
N CYS A 138 -5.05 -0.45 -13.77
CA CYS A 138 -4.42 -1.65 -14.33
C CYS A 138 -3.38 -1.29 -15.37
N LYS A 139 -2.15 -1.82 -15.20
CA LYS A 139 -1.02 -1.56 -16.11
C LYS A 139 -1.29 -2.01 -17.56
N HIS A 140 -2.18 -2.98 -17.77
CA HIS A 140 -2.42 -3.58 -19.10
C HIS A 140 -3.68 -3.12 -19.81
N CYS A 141 -4.77 -2.84 -19.10
CA CYS A 141 -6.04 -2.50 -19.73
C CYS A 141 -6.70 -1.25 -19.16
N SER A 142 -6.01 -0.53 -18.25
CA SER A 142 -6.48 0.71 -17.62
C SER A 142 -7.79 0.62 -16.83
N LEU A 143 -8.38 -0.57 -16.71
CA LEU A 143 -9.50 -0.85 -15.79
C LEU A 143 -9.04 -0.78 -14.33
N PRO A 144 -9.96 -0.62 -13.36
CA PRO A 144 -9.63 -0.67 -11.94
C PRO A 144 -8.86 -1.93 -11.56
N ALA A 145 -7.67 -1.74 -11.00
CA ALA A 145 -6.80 -2.79 -10.51
C ALA A 145 -7.00 -3.03 -9.01
N ILE A 146 -7.06 -4.31 -8.65
CA ILE A 146 -7.34 -4.78 -7.29
C ILE A 146 -6.24 -5.68 -6.75
N TYR A 147 -5.20 -5.97 -7.54
CA TYR A 147 -4.12 -6.88 -7.19
C TYR A 147 -2.75 -6.25 -7.45
N SER A 148 -1.80 -6.54 -6.56
CA SER A 148 -0.37 -6.30 -6.77
C SER A 148 0.24 -7.54 -7.40
N HIS A 149 0.62 -7.50 -8.67
CA HIS A 149 1.29 -8.61 -9.34
C HIS A 149 2.79 -8.42 -9.27
N ARG A 150 3.53 -9.44 -8.82
CA ARG A 150 5.00 -9.42 -8.84
C ARG A 150 5.50 -9.84 -10.22
N VAL A 151 6.39 -9.05 -10.81
CA VAL A 151 6.98 -9.31 -12.14
C VAL A 151 8.38 -9.96 -12.08
N SER A 152 8.93 -10.10 -10.88
CA SER A 152 10.26 -10.65 -10.62
C SER A 152 10.20 -12.06 -10.02
N ASP A 153 11.29 -12.82 -10.13
CA ASP A 153 11.34 -14.25 -9.79
C ASP A 153 11.51 -14.56 -8.29
N GLU A 154 11.68 -13.56 -7.43
CA GLU A 154 11.86 -13.81 -6.00
C GLU A 154 10.59 -14.42 -5.39
N LYS A 155 10.77 -15.40 -4.50
CA LYS A 155 9.66 -16.17 -3.91
C LYS A 155 9.19 -15.66 -2.56
N GLY A 156 9.99 -14.83 -1.87
CA GLY A 156 9.69 -14.32 -0.53
C GLY A 156 8.37 -13.52 -0.49
N GLN A 157 7.60 -13.60 0.59
CA GLN A 157 6.33 -12.86 0.67
C GLN A 157 6.55 -11.34 0.61
N VAL A 158 7.64 -10.88 1.22
CA VAL A 158 8.08 -9.48 1.22
C VAL A 158 9.25 -9.32 0.28
N VAL A 159 9.10 -8.43 -0.71
CA VAL A 159 10.21 -7.91 -1.53
C VAL A 159 10.03 -6.40 -1.54
N ILE A 160 11.02 -5.68 -0.99
CA ILE A 160 10.99 -4.23 -0.85
C ILE A 160 11.51 -3.61 -2.16
N GLY A 161 10.67 -2.80 -2.80
CA GLY A 161 10.99 -2.14 -4.08
C GLY A 161 9.76 -2.03 -4.97
N SER A 162 9.51 -0.85 -5.55
CA SER A 162 8.34 -0.60 -6.40
C SER A 162 8.48 -1.18 -7.81
N SER A 163 9.70 -1.32 -8.32
CA SER A 163 10.00 -1.83 -9.67
C SER A 163 9.52 -3.27 -9.91
N ASN A 164 9.35 -4.04 -8.83
CA ASN A 164 9.09 -5.47 -8.90
C ASN A 164 7.60 -5.80 -8.94
N TYR A 165 6.73 -4.79 -8.95
CA TYR A 165 5.29 -4.97 -8.91
C TYR A 165 4.55 -4.12 -9.94
N VAL A 166 3.45 -4.66 -10.47
CA VAL A 166 2.49 -3.93 -11.31
C VAL A 166 1.06 -4.13 -10.80
N PRO A 167 0.21 -3.10 -10.84
CA PRO A 167 -1.19 -3.22 -10.46
C PRO A 167 -2.01 -3.87 -11.59
N LEU A 168 -2.75 -4.94 -11.29
CA LEU A 168 -3.57 -5.65 -12.26
C LEU A 168 -5.06 -5.71 -11.87
N CYS A 169 -5.92 -5.65 -12.88
CA CYS A 169 -7.33 -6.01 -12.74
C CYS A 169 -7.48 -7.53 -12.66
N ARG A 170 -8.70 -7.98 -12.34
CA ARG A 170 -8.98 -9.41 -12.15
C ARG A 170 -8.65 -10.28 -13.36
N ARG A 171 -9.06 -9.82 -14.54
CA ARG A 171 -8.83 -10.51 -15.81
C ARG A 171 -7.32 -10.65 -16.09
N CYS A 172 -6.61 -9.53 -16.13
CA CYS A 172 -5.18 -9.53 -16.46
C CYS A 172 -4.33 -10.35 -15.48
N TYR A 173 -4.67 -10.37 -14.18
CA TYR A 173 -3.97 -11.21 -13.21
C TYR A 173 -4.21 -12.71 -13.45
N ASN A 174 -5.45 -13.12 -13.70
CA ASN A 174 -5.80 -14.53 -13.86
C ASN A 174 -5.32 -15.10 -15.20
N GLU A 175 -5.50 -14.35 -16.28
CA GLU A 175 -5.25 -14.81 -17.65
C GLU A 175 -3.80 -14.59 -18.07
N ARG A 176 -2.96 -13.94 -17.23
CA ARG A 176 -1.58 -13.55 -17.58
C ARG A 176 -1.52 -12.79 -18.92
N VAL A 177 -2.51 -11.96 -19.18
CA VAL A 177 -2.57 -11.12 -20.39
C VAL A 177 -1.62 -9.95 -20.16
N PHE A 178 -0.35 -10.22 -20.41
CA PHE A 178 0.69 -9.23 -20.62
C PHE A 178 0.74 -8.99 -22.13
N PRO A 179 0.61 -7.76 -22.64
CA PRO A 179 0.93 -7.54 -24.05
C PRO A 179 2.36 -8.07 -24.26
N LYS A 180 2.56 -8.90 -25.29
CA LYS A 180 3.90 -9.27 -25.74
C LYS A 180 4.70 -7.97 -25.79
N VAL A 181 5.85 -7.91 -25.10
CA VAL A 181 6.79 -6.81 -25.32
C VAL A 181 7.13 -6.89 -26.79
N VAL A 182 6.54 -6.00 -27.59
CA VAL A 182 6.92 -5.87 -28.99
C VAL A 182 8.32 -5.27 -28.90
N ASN A 183 9.35 -6.10 -29.04
CA ASN A 183 10.70 -5.62 -29.33
C ASN A 183 10.68 -5.07 -30.75
N SER A 184 9.95 -3.98 -30.98
CA SER A 184 10.04 -3.23 -32.21
C SER A 184 11.33 -2.41 -32.14
N VAL A 185 12.43 -3.03 -32.57
CA VAL A 185 13.58 -2.25 -33.02
C VAL A 185 13.10 -1.53 -34.28
N MET A 186 12.95 -0.20 -34.19
CA MET A 186 12.67 0.61 -35.38
C MET A 186 13.93 0.59 -36.25
N ASP A 187 13.91 -0.20 -37.32
CA ASP A 187 14.92 -0.12 -38.37
C ASP A 187 14.50 0.99 -39.36
N PHE A 188 15.21 2.12 -39.36
CA PHE A 188 14.94 3.29 -40.22
C PHE A 188 15.35 3.03 -41.70
N GLY A 189 15.04 1.85 -42.22
CA GLY A 189 15.55 1.39 -43.52
C GLY A 189 14.51 0.85 -44.48
N ASN A 190 13.45 0.18 -44.01
CA ASN A 190 12.42 -0.37 -44.89
C ASN A 190 11.10 -0.48 -44.13
N ASN A 191 10.05 0.08 -44.72
CA ASN A 191 8.71 0.20 -44.15
C ASN A 191 7.97 -1.16 -44.13
N GLN A 192 8.53 -2.16 -43.43
CA GLN A 192 7.92 -3.46 -43.19
C GLN A 192 8.08 -3.85 -41.72
N ILE A 193 6.97 -4.26 -41.11
CA ILE A 193 6.95 -4.89 -39.78
C ILE A 193 7.36 -6.35 -39.99
N ILE A 194 8.46 -6.77 -39.36
CA ILE A 194 8.90 -8.17 -39.38
C ILE A 194 8.48 -8.79 -38.04
N ASP A 195 7.46 -9.64 -38.08
CA ASP A 195 7.02 -10.43 -36.92
C ASP A 195 7.96 -11.62 -36.74
N TYR A 196 8.61 -11.73 -35.56
CA TYR A 196 9.28 -12.95 -35.14
C TYR A 196 8.34 -13.71 -34.19
N ASP A 197 7.70 -14.76 -34.72
CA ASP A 197 7.03 -15.75 -33.89
C ASP A 197 8.10 -16.60 -33.19
N ASN A 198 8.29 -16.39 -31.89
CA ASN A 198 8.92 -17.38 -31.03
C ASN A 198 7.86 -18.45 -30.68
N ASN A 199 7.52 -19.27 -31.66
CA ASN A 199 7.07 -20.63 -31.41
C ASN A 199 8.30 -21.51 -31.45
N ASP A 200 8.73 -21.99 -30.29
CA ASP A 200 9.36 -23.31 -30.17
C ASP A 200 9.05 -23.82 -28.77
N ASP A 201 7.87 -24.45 -28.66
CA ASP A 201 7.63 -25.51 -27.69
C ASP A 201 8.47 -26.73 -28.11
N SER A 202 9.52 -27.02 -27.34
CA SER A 202 10.12 -28.36 -27.21
C SER A 202 10.83 -28.51 -25.88
#